data_AF-A0AAV1EQ46-F1
#
_entry.id   AF-A0AAV1EQ46-F1
#
_cell.length_a   1.000
_cell.length_b   1.000
_cell.length_c   1.000
_cell.angle_alpha   90.00
_cell.angle_beta   90.00
_cell.angle_gamma   90.00
#
_symmetry.space_group_name_H-M   'P 1'
#
loop_
_entity.id
_entity.type
_entity.pdbx_description
1 polymer ?
#
loop_
_entity_poly.entity_id
_entity_poly.type
_entity_poly.pdbx_seq_one_letter_code
_entity_poly.pdbx_strand_id
1 'polypeptide(L)'
;MAGNIFPNLDNLCNVDCNNIHPLVCHLCNEQYQSPCLLDCYHIFCARCLRGRTNDSRLSCPLCGYLSIVKGNGALPPEDRLLRFLVDNNADAEEMVQCANCDQESSKKDAGVMYFCNTCNQPLCSTCRELTHKARMFSHHEIVSLAKRTKAKHRNCSLHDEPYILFSKEKKSMLCIKCFRDTQVESRTHCIDIETAYVQGCEMLDQAVLVVKELQTSAREAIVLLRAMIGEVCLNVEEEESAICTLFNSLQVKLAERKRMLLKAAQSQHEEKEKALTEQLSHLTALLPTLQVHLVTCSAFLSSANKFEFLDMGYQLMERLKRIVKLPHRLRPVQSSKINTDYRSEFARCLEPLLLLGQHCPPSVSGLTGAATRHQSPLSIICRSPSLSEMPLGTVLGRRPTCHRNICTKVLLAEGKETPFTEHCRDYENTYRTFQTEIQNLKDQVQELHRDLTKHHSIINTDKMGEILDRSLHIDSQISAQYTTVETMRVMFEEVWDETFQRVTNEQEIYEAQLHDLMQLKQENTYPTTITRQISPYILSIAKVKERLEPRFQEEKEHHDDRTETMLKIYEDSSTSKDSQDSENQTSVIEQDQDKNNRLLLLESGESSGKTSHPCRLRVSTETSSHSEMPL
;
A
#
# COMPACT_ATOMS: atom_id res chain seq x y z
N MET A 1 11.96 -50.74 -6.55
CA MET A 1 12.22 -50.92 -5.11
C MET A 1 13.17 -49.83 -4.65
N ALA A 2 12.64 -48.82 -3.98
CA ALA A 2 13.28 -47.88 -3.05
C ALA A 2 12.18 -46.83 -2.80
N GLY A 3 11.33 -47.11 -1.83
CA GLY A 3 10.18 -46.27 -1.48
C GLY A 3 10.66 -44.98 -0.83
N ASN A 4 10.09 -43.87 -1.29
CA ASN A 4 10.15 -42.58 -0.65
C ASN A 4 9.55 -42.70 0.77
N ILE A 5 10.41 -42.83 1.77
CA ILE A 5 10.06 -42.73 3.19
C ILE A 5 10.76 -41.47 3.72
N PHE A 6 10.28 -40.32 3.29
CA PHE A 6 10.48 -39.07 4.03
C PHE A 6 9.10 -38.43 4.18
N PRO A 7 8.62 -38.16 5.40
CA PRO A 7 7.41 -37.38 5.55
C PRO A 7 7.69 -35.98 4.98
N ASN A 8 6.73 -35.51 4.19
CA ASN A 8 6.75 -34.23 3.51
C ASN A 8 6.94 -33.09 4.54
N LEU A 9 7.83 -32.14 4.21
CA LEU A 9 8.17 -31.00 5.09
C LEU A 9 6.95 -30.08 5.35
N ASP A 10 5.88 -30.24 4.58
CA ASP A 10 4.63 -29.46 4.69
C ASP A 10 3.74 -29.85 5.90
N ASN A 11 4.07 -30.93 6.62
CA ASN A 11 3.26 -31.41 7.76
C ASN A 11 3.74 -30.90 9.15
N LEU A 12 4.73 -30.02 9.23
CA LEU A 12 5.20 -29.47 10.51
C LEU A 12 4.14 -28.65 11.26
N CYS A 13 3.08 -28.21 10.60
CA CYS A 13 2.04 -27.41 11.23
C CYS A 13 1.11 -28.20 12.18
N ASN A 14 1.15 -29.54 12.18
CA ASN A 14 0.14 -30.35 12.88
C ASN A 14 0.72 -31.48 13.77
N VAL A 15 1.93 -31.31 14.32
CA VAL A 15 2.44 -32.26 15.32
C VAL A 15 1.96 -31.80 16.70
N ASP A 16 0.84 -32.35 17.15
CA ASP A 16 0.43 -32.26 18.55
C ASP A 16 1.41 -33.08 19.41
N CYS A 17 2.44 -32.42 19.93
CA CYS A 17 3.47 -33.00 20.81
C CYS A 17 2.95 -33.46 22.18
N ASN A 18 1.64 -33.56 22.38
CA ASN A 18 1.03 -33.73 23.70
C ASN A 18 0.94 -35.20 24.17
N ASN A 19 1.33 -36.19 23.36
CA ASN A 19 1.09 -37.61 23.67
C ASN A 19 2.32 -38.55 23.62
N ILE A 20 3.54 -38.03 23.66
CA ILE A 20 4.75 -38.88 23.57
C ILE A 20 5.31 -39.13 24.97
N HIS A 21 5.39 -40.41 25.36
CA HIS A 21 5.98 -40.83 26.62
C HIS A 21 7.47 -40.38 26.69
N PRO A 22 7.92 -39.74 27.79
CA PRO A 22 9.23 -39.07 27.85
C PRO A 22 10.45 -40.01 27.70
N LEU A 23 10.25 -41.32 27.86
CA LEU A 23 11.28 -42.36 27.72
C LEU A 23 11.18 -43.17 26.42
N VAL A 24 10.43 -42.66 25.44
CA VAL A 24 10.24 -43.29 24.14
C VAL A 24 10.91 -42.44 23.05
N CYS A 25 11.58 -43.11 22.12
CA CYS A 25 12.23 -42.47 20.98
C CYS A 25 11.19 -42.04 19.94
N HIS A 26 11.23 -40.77 19.52
CA HIS A 26 10.29 -40.21 18.53
C HIS A 26 10.34 -40.89 17.14
N LEU A 27 11.44 -41.56 16.79
CA LEU A 27 11.60 -42.18 15.47
C LEU A 27 11.13 -43.64 15.42
N CYS A 28 11.40 -44.42 16.47
CA CYS A 28 11.00 -45.83 16.51
C CYS A 28 9.78 -46.10 17.39
N ASN A 29 9.31 -45.10 18.15
CA ASN A 29 8.20 -45.22 19.11
C ASN A 29 8.37 -46.37 20.12
N GLU A 30 9.62 -46.76 20.37
CA GLU A 30 10.03 -47.77 21.35
C GLU A 30 10.86 -47.10 22.45
N GLN A 31 10.99 -47.78 23.60
CA GLN A 31 11.89 -47.36 24.67
C GLN A 31 13.32 -47.16 24.13
N TYR A 32 14.00 -46.13 24.63
CA TYR A 32 15.33 -45.77 24.12
C TYR A 32 16.31 -46.94 24.25
N GLN A 33 16.95 -47.29 23.13
CA GLN A 33 18.07 -48.22 23.07
C GLN A 33 19.32 -47.44 22.65
N SER A 34 20.29 -47.35 23.56
CA SER A 34 21.47 -46.49 23.44
C SER A 34 21.13 -45.05 23.03
N PRO A 35 20.51 -44.25 23.94
CA PRO A 35 20.08 -42.89 23.62
C PRO A 35 21.28 -42.00 23.30
N CYS A 36 21.23 -41.32 22.15
CA CYS A 36 22.25 -40.39 21.69
C CYS A 36 21.70 -38.97 21.75
N LEU A 37 22.41 -38.08 22.43
CA LEU A 37 22.06 -36.65 22.55
C LEU A 37 22.70 -35.86 21.41
N LEU A 38 21.89 -35.09 20.68
CA LEU A 38 22.35 -34.18 19.63
C LEU A 38 22.69 -32.79 20.18
N ASP A 39 23.40 -31.98 19.41
CA ASP A 39 23.78 -30.60 19.78
C ASP A 39 22.55 -29.67 19.92
N CYS A 40 21.42 -30.04 19.32
CA CYS A 40 20.12 -29.38 19.49
C CYS A 40 19.29 -29.92 20.67
N TYR A 41 19.89 -30.75 21.53
CA TYR A 41 19.27 -31.41 22.69
C TYR A 41 18.11 -32.37 22.39
N HIS A 42 17.86 -32.70 21.12
CA HIS A 42 16.98 -33.81 20.77
C HIS A 42 17.69 -35.16 20.97
N ILE A 43 16.94 -36.16 21.43
CA ILE A 43 17.47 -37.48 21.77
C ILE A 43 16.84 -38.55 20.89
N PHE A 44 17.66 -39.46 20.38
CA PHE A 44 17.23 -40.57 19.54
C PHE A 44 18.02 -41.84 19.87
N CYS A 45 17.50 -43.02 19.53
CA CYS A 45 18.28 -44.25 19.63
C CYS A 45 19.47 -44.22 18.65
N ALA A 46 20.62 -44.75 19.05
CA ALA A 46 21.78 -44.97 18.19
C ALA A 46 21.42 -45.61 16.84
N ARG A 47 20.56 -46.64 16.87
CA ARG A 47 20.06 -47.34 15.67
C ARG A 47 19.24 -46.43 14.73
N CYS A 48 18.50 -45.46 15.26
CA CYS A 48 17.66 -44.56 14.48
C CYS A 48 18.47 -43.46 13.78
N LEU A 49 19.67 -43.17 14.29
CA LEU A 49 20.60 -42.19 13.74
C LEU A 49 21.61 -42.80 12.75
N ARG A 50 21.78 -44.14 12.74
CA ARG A 50 22.69 -44.81 11.80
C ARG A 50 22.29 -44.51 10.35
N GLY A 51 23.31 -44.25 9.52
CA GLY A 51 23.13 -43.98 8.09
C GLY A 51 22.63 -42.58 7.73
N ARG A 52 22.45 -41.68 8.72
CA ARG A 52 22.04 -40.27 8.52
C ARG A 52 23.19 -39.27 8.62
N THR A 53 24.43 -39.76 8.64
CA THR A 53 25.64 -38.93 8.72
C THR A 53 26.17 -38.66 7.32
N ASN A 54 26.28 -37.38 6.94
CA ASN A 54 26.93 -36.93 5.71
C ASN A 54 28.16 -36.11 6.09
N ASP A 55 29.34 -36.50 5.63
CA ASP A 55 30.61 -35.78 5.88
C ASP A 55 30.81 -35.33 7.33
N SER A 56 30.68 -36.27 8.29
CA SER A 56 30.82 -36.03 9.74
C SER A 56 29.77 -35.09 10.37
N ARG A 57 28.68 -34.79 9.66
CA ARG A 57 27.55 -33.98 10.14
C ARG A 57 26.28 -34.81 10.15
N LEU A 58 25.44 -34.57 11.16
CA LEU A 58 24.14 -35.23 11.31
C LEU A 58 23.05 -34.16 11.43
N SER A 59 22.08 -34.18 10.52
CA SER A 59 20.92 -33.29 10.61
C SER A 59 19.85 -33.91 11.52
N CYS A 60 19.39 -33.12 12.49
CA CYS A 60 18.36 -33.54 13.42
C CYS A 60 17.03 -33.78 12.68
N PRO A 61 16.41 -34.97 12.79
CA PRO A 61 15.14 -35.25 12.11
C PRO A 61 13.94 -34.41 12.59
N LEU A 62 14.04 -33.75 13.75
CA LEU A 62 12.95 -32.95 14.32
C LEU A 62 13.05 -31.46 13.95
N CYS A 63 14.24 -30.87 14.07
CA CYS A 63 14.43 -29.43 13.87
C CYS A 63 15.40 -29.08 12.74
N GLY A 64 15.98 -30.07 12.05
CA GLY A 64 16.95 -29.87 10.97
C GLY A 64 18.36 -29.46 11.43
N TYR A 65 18.55 -29.11 12.71
CA TYR A 65 19.82 -28.62 13.24
C TYR A 65 20.98 -29.60 13.01
N LEU A 66 22.13 -29.09 12.59
CA LEU A 66 23.31 -29.88 12.26
C LEU A 66 24.18 -30.11 13.49
N SER A 67 24.32 -31.38 13.90
CA SER A 67 25.24 -31.81 14.95
C SER A 67 26.56 -32.32 14.36
N ILE A 68 27.68 -31.99 15.00
CA ILE A 68 29.02 -32.38 14.54
C ILE A 68 29.43 -33.69 15.23
N VAL A 69 29.80 -34.71 14.45
CA VAL A 69 30.22 -36.00 15.00
C VAL A 69 31.68 -36.30 14.68
N LYS A 70 32.44 -36.73 15.70
CA LYS A 70 33.89 -36.97 15.57
C LYS A 70 34.14 -38.33 14.90
N GLY A 71 34.41 -38.32 13.59
CA GLY A 71 34.82 -39.48 12.79
C GLY A 71 33.79 -39.90 11.72
N ASN A 72 34.25 -40.49 10.61
CA ASN A 72 33.36 -40.98 9.55
C ASN A 72 32.46 -42.10 10.08
N GLY A 73 31.16 -41.87 10.13
CA GLY A 73 30.16 -42.83 10.63
C GLY A 73 30.09 -42.98 12.14
N ALA A 74 30.75 -42.10 12.91
CA ALA A 74 30.61 -42.07 14.35
C ALA A 74 29.19 -41.61 14.75
N LEU A 75 28.71 -42.12 15.89
CA LEU A 75 27.46 -41.69 16.51
C LEU A 75 27.73 -40.62 17.58
N PRO A 76 26.78 -39.74 17.86
CA PRO A 76 26.86 -38.82 19.00
C PRO A 76 27.08 -39.59 20.32
N PRO A 77 27.68 -38.94 21.34
CA PRO A 77 27.89 -39.58 22.63
C PRO A 77 26.58 -40.05 23.25
N GLU A 78 26.64 -41.21 23.90
CA GLU A 78 25.48 -41.76 24.60
C GLU A 78 25.10 -40.88 25.80
N ASP A 79 23.81 -40.57 25.92
CA ASP A 79 23.25 -39.87 27.06
C ASP A 79 23.16 -40.81 28.25
N ARG A 80 24.17 -40.71 29.13
CA ARG A 80 24.27 -41.49 30.36
C ARG A 80 23.12 -41.22 31.33
N LEU A 81 22.58 -40.00 31.34
CA LEU A 81 21.46 -39.64 32.22
C LEU A 81 20.18 -40.32 31.73
N LEU A 82 19.86 -40.20 30.44
CA LEU A 82 18.67 -40.85 29.91
C LEU A 82 18.79 -42.38 29.96
N ARG A 83 19.98 -42.94 29.71
CA ARG A 83 20.24 -44.37 29.89
C ARG A 83 19.95 -44.81 31.33
N PHE A 84 20.43 -44.08 32.33
CA PHE A 84 20.11 -44.36 33.73
C PHE A 84 18.60 -44.30 33.99
N LEU A 85 17.88 -43.32 33.47
CA LEU A 85 16.41 -43.21 33.64
C LEU A 85 15.64 -44.35 32.96
N VAL A 86 16.13 -44.84 31.82
CA VAL A 86 15.56 -45.98 31.08
C VAL A 86 15.82 -47.30 31.81
N ASP A 87 17.06 -47.52 32.25
CA ASP A 87 17.49 -48.75 32.92
C ASP A 87 16.81 -48.90 34.30
N ASN A 88 16.65 -47.83 35.08
CA ASN A 88 15.93 -47.88 36.36
C ASN A 88 14.42 -48.13 36.19
N ASN A 89 13.83 -47.73 35.07
CA ASN A 89 12.44 -48.11 34.76
C ASN A 89 12.32 -49.58 34.34
N ALA A 90 13.35 -50.15 33.69
CA ALA A 90 13.39 -51.57 33.35
C ALA A 90 13.64 -52.47 34.57
N ASP A 91 14.48 -52.04 35.52
CA ASP A 91 14.76 -52.75 36.79
C ASP A 91 13.55 -52.87 37.72
N ALA A 92 12.49 -52.08 37.51
CA ALA A 92 11.22 -52.23 38.23
C ALA A 92 10.45 -53.51 37.79
N GLU A 93 10.87 -54.16 36.71
CA GLU A 93 10.25 -55.36 36.12
C GLU A 93 10.98 -56.68 36.43
N GLU A 94 11.97 -56.69 37.34
CA GLU A 94 12.69 -57.91 37.75
C GLU A 94 11.71 -58.94 38.37
N MET A 95 11.72 -60.19 37.92
CA MET A 95 10.92 -61.27 38.53
C MET A 95 11.41 -61.54 39.95
N VAL A 96 10.65 -61.10 40.95
CA VAL A 96 11.02 -61.27 42.35
C VAL A 96 10.23 -62.44 42.96
N GLN A 97 10.94 -63.49 43.39
CA GLN A 97 10.36 -64.61 44.16
C GLN A 97 10.12 -64.21 45.61
N CYS A 98 9.03 -64.68 46.20
CA CYS A 98 8.80 -64.54 47.64
C CYS A 98 9.82 -65.36 48.44
N ALA A 99 10.36 -64.83 49.54
CA ALA A 99 11.32 -65.54 50.38
C ALA A 99 10.69 -66.63 51.27
N ASN A 100 9.36 -66.56 51.50
CA ASN A 100 8.62 -67.49 52.38
C ASN A 100 7.82 -68.55 51.61
N CYS A 101 7.67 -68.43 50.28
CA CYS A 101 7.00 -69.42 49.45
C CYS A 101 7.53 -69.36 48.01
N ASP A 102 7.33 -70.42 47.23
CA ASP A 102 7.82 -70.51 45.83
C ASP A 102 6.97 -69.69 44.83
N GLN A 103 6.24 -68.66 45.31
CA GLN A 103 5.36 -67.87 44.47
C GLN A 103 6.16 -66.83 43.69
N GLU A 104 6.20 -67.01 42.37
CA GLU A 104 6.77 -66.10 41.38
C GLU A 104 5.71 -65.12 40.87
N SER A 105 6.02 -63.82 40.85
CA SER A 105 5.17 -62.84 40.18
C SER A 105 5.47 -62.84 38.67
N SER A 106 4.73 -63.62 37.87
CA SER A 106 4.74 -63.49 36.41
C SER A 106 3.68 -62.47 35.93
N LYS A 107 3.99 -61.82 34.80
CA LYS A 107 3.42 -60.59 34.18
C LYS A 107 1.89 -60.37 34.13
N LYS A 108 1.02 -61.22 34.70
CA LYS A 108 -0.45 -61.06 34.59
C LYS A 108 -1.25 -61.09 35.88
N ASP A 109 -0.64 -61.42 37.02
CA ASP A 109 -1.24 -61.24 38.34
C ASP A 109 -0.21 -60.61 39.29
N ALA A 110 0.13 -59.34 39.05
CA ALA A 110 0.97 -58.57 39.96
C ALA A 110 0.16 -58.18 41.22
N GLY A 111 -0.09 -59.16 42.08
CA GLY A 111 -0.39 -58.87 43.48
C GLY A 111 0.76 -58.05 44.06
N VAL A 112 0.45 -57.00 44.84
CA VAL A 112 1.45 -56.09 45.44
C VAL A 112 2.48 -56.92 46.22
N MET A 113 3.70 -57.03 45.70
CA MET A 113 4.83 -57.60 46.43
C MET A 113 5.37 -56.57 47.41
N TYR A 114 5.79 -57.05 48.57
CA TYR A 114 6.32 -56.25 49.67
C TYR A 114 7.79 -56.61 49.90
N PHE A 115 8.54 -55.69 50.47
CA PHE A 115 9.93 -55.88 50.84
C PHE A 115 10.08 -55.56 52.32
N CYS A 116 10.56 -56.53 53.10
CA CYS A 116 10.90 -56.31 54.49
C CYS A 116 12.34 -55.76 54.55
N ASN A 117 12.50 -54.49 54.89
CA ASN A 117 13.82 -53.85 55.04
C ASN A 117 14.62 -54.48 56.19
N THR A 118 13.93 -54.93 57.24
CA THR A 118 14.56 -55.56 58.41
C THR A 118 15.10 -56.97 58.12
N CYS A 119 14.39 -57.77 57.32
CA CYS A 119 14.85 -59.10 56.88
C CYS A 119 15.65 -59.06 55.57
N ASN A 120 15.65 -57.91 54.87
CA ASN A 120 16.19 -57.73 53.52
C ASN A 120 15.65 -58.76 52.50
N GLN A 121 14.36 -59.12 52.61
CA GLN A 121 13.73 -60.19 51.85
C GLN A 121 12.39 -59.74 51.22
N PRO A 122 12.11 -60.15 49.96
CA PRO A 122 10.82 -59.93 49.32
C PRO A 122 9.74 -60.88 49.83
N LEU A 123 8.49 -60.43 49.87
CA LEU A 123 7.34 -61.13 50.41
C LEU A 123 6.12 -60.91 49.52
N CYS A 124 5.33 -61.94 49.24
CA CYS A 124 4.00 -61.75 48.67
C CYS A 124 3.02 -61.17 49.70
N SER A 125 1.89 -60.63 49.24
CA SER A 125 0.83 -60.08 50.10
C SER A 125 0.38 -61.06 51.19
N THR A 126 0.17 -62.33 50.83
CA THR A 126 -0.20 -63.40 51.75
C THR A 126 0.87 -63.65 52.81
N CYS A 127 2.14 -63.69 52.40
CA CYS A 127 3.25 -63.89 53.34
C CYS A 127 3.45 -62.69 54.26
N ARG A 128 3.24 -61.46 53.78
CA ARG A 128 3.22 -60.26 54.64
C ARG A 128 2.18 -60.40 55.75
N GLU A 129 0.97 -60.80 55.41
CA GLU A 129 -0.13 -60.87 56.38
C GLU A 129 -0.06 -62.05 57.33
N LEU A 130 0.41 -63.21 56.88
CA LEU A 130 0.48 -64.41 57.71
C LEU A 130 1.73 -64.44 58.58
N THR A 131 2.88 -64.06 58.03
CA THR A 131 4.16 -64.19 58.74
C THR A 131 4.55 -62.90 59.43
N HIS A 132 4.45 -61.75 58.76
CA HIS A 132 4.98 -60.50 59.27
C HIS A 132 3.95 -59.63 60.03
N LYS A 133 2.66 -60.01 60.06
CA LYS A 133 1.64 -59.38 60.92
C LYS A 133 1.71 -59.85 62.38
N ALA A 134 2.41 -60.96 62.64
CA ALA A 134 2.57 -61.48 63.98
C ALA A 134 3.29 -60.46 64.87
N ARG A 135 2.86 -60.34 66.14
CA ARG A 135 3.32 -59.28 67.06
C ARG A 135 4.85 -59.26 67.26
N MET A 136 5.51 -60.40 67.07
CA MET A 136 6.97 -60.55 67.12
C MET A 136 7.72 -59.84 65.98
N PHE A 137 7.07 -59.58 64.85
CA PHE A 137 7.64 -58.84 63.71
C PHE A 137 7.08 -57.41 63.58
N SER A 138 6.42 -56.91 64.64
CA SER A 138 5.84 -55.56 64.68
C SER A 138 6.85 -54.42 64.46
N HIS A 139 8.15 -54.70 64.68
CA HIS A 139 9.25 -53.77 64.47
C HIS A 139 9.88 -53.91 63.09
N HIS A 140 9.39 -54.83 62.25
CA HIS A 140 9.90 -55.00 60.89
C HIS A 140 9.30 -53.92 59.98
N GLU A 141 10.16 -53.20 59.28
CA GLU A 141 9.73 -52.20 58.31
C GLU A 141 9.45 -52.89 56.98
N ILE A 142 8.18 -52.85 56.55
CA ILE A 142 7.72 -53.50 55.32
C ILE A 142 7.19 -52.43 54.37
N VAL A 143 7.88 -52.25 53.26
CA VAL A 143 7.53 -51.31 52.20
C VAL A 143 7.01 -52.08 50.98
N SER A 144 6.31 -51.40 50.06
CA SER A 144 6.06 -52.01 48.76
C SER A 144 7.39 -52.24 48.04
N LEU A 145 7.48 -53.31 47.24
CA LEU A 145 8.72 -53.64 46.53
C LEU A 145 9.23 -52.46 45.66
N ALA A 146 8.32 -51.68 45.09
CA ALA A 146 8.62 -50.46 44.33
C ALA A 146 9.19 -49.30 45.18
N LYS A 147 8.96 -49.30 46.50
CA LYS A 147 9.49 -48.30 47.46
C LYS A 147 10.73 -48.81 48.20
N ARG A 148 11.32 -49.92 47.77
CA ARG A 148 12.58 -50.41 48.34
C ARG A 148 13.63 -49.31 48.24
N THR A 149 14.00 -48.74 49.38
CA THR A 149 15.19 -47.90 49.51
C THR A 149 16.40 -48.79 49.23
N LYS A 150 16.84 -48.85 47.97
CA LYS A 150 18.17 -49.35 47.61
C LYS A 150 19.19 -48.33 48.14
N ALA A 151 19.28 -48.14 49.46
CA ALA A 151 20.33 -47.38 50.12
C ALA A 151 21.61 -48.21 50.14
N LYS A 152 22.10 -48.58 48.95
CA LYS A 152 23.49 -48.95 48.79
C LYS A 152 24.25 -47.63 48.88
N HIS A 153 24.86 -47.36 50.04
CA HIS A 153 25.92 -46.36 50.10
C HIS A 153 26.89 -46.71 48.97
N ARG A 154 27.08 -45.79 48.03
CA ARG A 154 28.03 -46.03 46.95
C ARG A 154 29.42 -45.94 47.57
N ASN A 155 30.21 -46.98 47.38
CA ASN A 155 31.58 -47.02 47.84
C ASN A 155 32.50 -46.37 46.81
N CYS A 156 33.58 -45.78 47.32
CA CYS A 156 34.63 -45.21 46.52
C CYS A 156 35.35 -46.30 45.74
N SER A 157 35.41 -46.19 44.41
CA SER A 157 36.04 -47.19 43.55
C SER A 157 37.53 -47.39 43.82
N LEU A 158 38.19 -46.43 44.48
CA LEU A 158 39.62 -46.49 44.83
C LEU A 158 39.86 -47.07 46.23
N HIS A 159 38.93 -46.89 47.16
CA HIS A 159 39.16 -47.12 48.59
C HIS A 159 38.14 -48.05 49.25
N ASP A 160 37.08 -48.41 48.54
CA ASP A 160 35.91 -49.18 49.00
C ASP A 160 35.22 -48.64 50.27
N GLU A 161 35.41 -47.36 50.56
CA GLU A 161 34.75 -46.64 51.66
C GLU A 161 33.51 -45.89 51.16
N PRO A 162 32.46 -45.71 51.98
CA PRO A 162 31.28 -44.97 51.57
C PRO A 162 31.65 -43.51 51.22
N TYR A 163 31.06 -43.00 50.15
CA TYR A 163 31.10 -41.57 49.88
C TYR A 163 30.33 -40.83 50.99
N ILE A 164 30.95 -39.79 51.56
CA ILE A 164 30.37 -38.96 52.64
C ILE A 164 30.43 -37.46 52.37
N LEU A 165 31.31 -37.03 51.45
CA LEU A 165 31.53 -35.63 51.10
C LEU A 165 31.37 -35.42 49.59
N PHE A 166 31.07 -34.20 49.18
CA PHE A 166 30.99 -33.78 47.78
C PHE A 166 31.86 -32.53 47.55
N SER A 167 32.74 -32.58 46.56
CA SER A 167 33.53 -31.41 46.14
C SER A 167 32.76 -30.60 45.11
N LYS A 168 32.42 -29.35 45.46
CA LYS A 168 31.73 -28.42 44.53
C LYS A 168 32.62 -28.03 43.35
N GLU A 169 33.92 -27.90 43.58
CA GLU A 169 34.91 -27.51 42.58
C GLU A 169 35.10 -28.60 41.51
N LYS A 170 35.32 -29.85 41.94
CA LYS A 170 35.58 -30.99 41.04
C LYS A 170 34.32 -31.73 40.59
N LYS A 171 33.15 -31.38 41.15
CA LYS A 171 31.84 -32.03 40.92
C LYS A 171 31.90 -33.56 41.10
N SER A 172 32.57 -34.00 42.17
CA SER A 172 32.84 -35.42 42.44
C SER A 172 32.56 -35.78 43.90
N MET A 173 32.03 -36.99 44.12
CA MET A 173 31.85 -37.57 45.45
C MET A 173 33.19 -38.04 46.02
N LEU A 174 33.41 -37.83 47.32
CA LEU A 174 34.64 -38.15 48.05
C LEU A 174 34.34 -39.02 49.28
N CYS A 175 35.13 -40.07 49.47
CA CYS A 175 35.22 -40.75 50.76
C CYS A 175 36.21 -40.01 51.67
N ILE A 176 36.29 -40.42 52.94
CA ILE A 176 37.18 -39.78 53.92
C ILE A 176 38.67 -39.84 53.51
N LYS A 177 39.10 -40.91 52.83
CA LYS A 177 40.48 -41.07 52.33
C LYS A 177 40.77 -40.09 51.18
N CYS A 178 39.89 -40.04 50.17
CA CYS A 178 40.00 -39.07 49.06
C CYS A 178 40.00 -37.61 49.53
N PHE A 179 39.26 -37.28 50.59
CA PHE A 179 39.26 -35.93 51.16
C PHE A 179 40.62 -35.57 51.79
N ARG A 180 41.27 -36.51 52.47
CA ARG A 180 42.63 -36.32 53.02
C ARG A 180 43.67 -36.15 51.91
N ASP A 181 43.49 -36.83 50.79
CA ASP A 181 44.39 -36.71 49.63
C ASP A 181 44.14 -35.44 48.79
N THR A 182 43.06 -34.70 49.08
CA THR A 182 42.73 -33.45 48.39
C THR A 182 43.56 -32.29 48.95
N GLN A 183 44.02 -31.39 48.07
CA GLN A 183 44.76 -30.16 48.41
C GLN A 183 43.98 -29.32 49.44
N VAL A 184 44.71 -28.68 50.36
CA VAL A 184 44.13 -28.00 51.53
C VAL A 184 43.16 -26.88 51.13
N GLU A 185 43.46 -26.19 50.05
CA GLU A 185 42.68 -25.09 49.48
C GLU A 185 41.32 -25.61 48.96
N SER A 186 41.31 -26.70 48.19
CA SER A 186 40.10 -27.34 47.65
C SER A 186 39.22 -28.00 48.72
N ARG A 187 39.74 -28.25 49.93
CA ARG A 187 38.93 -28.83 51.03
C ARG A 187 37.85 -27.86 51.51
N THR A 188 38.05 -26.55 51.38
CA THR A 188 37.04 -25.54 51.74
C THR A 188 35.78 -25.60 50.86
N HIS A 189 35.90 -26.18 49.66
CA HIS A 189 34.79 -26.38 48.72
C HIS A 189 34.13 -27.76 48.85
N CYS A 190 34.48 -28.54 49.87
CA CYS A 190 33.87 -29.83 50.17
C CYS A 190 32.77 -29.66 51.22
N ILE A 191 31.59 -30.19 50.93
CA ILE A 191 30.44 -30.19 51.83
C ILE A 191 29.97 -31.63 52.05
N ASP A 192 29.19 -31.88 53.10
CA ASP A 192 28.57 -33.19 53.29
C ASP A 192 27.58 -33.51 52.16
N ILE A 193 27.38 -34.80 51.89
CA ILE A 193 26.54 -35.25 50.77
C ILE A 193 25.08 -34.81 50.91
N GLU A 194 24.55 -34.73 52.13
CA GLU A 194 23.16 -34.36 52.35
C GLU A 194 22.94 -32.87 52.02
N THR A 195 23.81 -31.99 52.52
CA THR A 195 23.79 -30.57 52.15
C THR A 195 24.02 -30.37 50.65
N ALA A 196 24.90 -31.16 50.03
CA ALA A 196 25.14 -31.09 48.58
C ALA A 196 23.92 -31.52 47.77
N TYR A 197 23.20 -32.53 48.26
CA TYR A 197 21.97 -33.01 47.66
C TYR A 197 20.87 -31.95 47.74
N VAL A 198 20.63 -31.35 48.92
CA VAL A 198 19.63 -30.29 49.09
C VAL A 198 19.92 -29.08 48.19
N GLN A 199 21.18 -28.60 48.18
CA GLN A 199 21.57 -27.49 47.29
C GLN A 199 21.45 -27.87 45.81
N GLY A 200 21.76 -29.13 45.45
CA GLY A 200 21.57 -29.64 44.10
C GLY A 200 20.10 -29.70 43.68
N CYS A 201 19.21 -30.08 44.59
CA CYS A 201 17.76 -30.05 44.38
C CYS A 201 17.25 -28.63 44.14
N GLU A 202 17.63 -27.66 44.99
CA GLU A 202 17.25 -26.25 44.81
C GLU A 202 17.72 -25.68 43.46
N MET A 203 18.96 -25.97 43.08
CA MET A 203 19.51 -25.55 41.78
C MET A 203 18.77 -26.18 40.60
N LEU A 204 18.42 -27.47 40.70
CA LEU A 204 17.65 -28.17 39.68
C LEU A 204 16.23 -27.62 39.59
N ASP A 205 15.56 -27.37 40.71
CA ASP A 205 14.23 -26.77 40.76
C ASP A 205 14.22 -25.39 40.10
N GLN A 206 15.23 -24.56 40.36
CA GLN A 206 15.37 -23.27 39.68
C GLN A 206 15.56 -23.43 38.17
N ALA A 207 16.38 -24.38 37.71
CA ALA A 207 16.55 -24.66 36.29
C ALA A 207 15.26 -25.17 35.64
N VAL A 208 14.50 -26.01 36.33
CA VAL A 208 13.19 -26.52 35.87
C VAL A 208 12.18 -25.39 35.73
N LEU A 209 12.17 -24.41 36.65
CA LEU A 209 11.30 -23.24 36.54
C LEU A 209 11.58 -22.42 35.27
N VAL A 210 12.86 -22.16 34.97
CA VAL A 210 13.26 -21.45 33.74
C VAL A 210 12.82 -22.21 32.48
N VAL A 211 12.99 -23.55 32.47
CA VAL A 211 12.54 -24.37 31.33
C VAL A 211 11.01 -24.40 31.20
N LYS A 212 10.26 -24.40 32.32
CA LYS A 212 8.79 -24.31 32.30
C LYS A 212 8.32 -22.97 31.73
N GLU A 213 8.96 -21.87 32.09
CA GLU A 213 8.67 -20.54 31.54
C GLU A 213 8.96 -20.47 30.03
N LEU A 214 10.09 -21.05 29.59
CA LEU A 214 10.38 -21.18 28.17
C LEU A 214 9.35 -22.06 27.45
N GLN A 215 8.90 -23.15 28.07
CA GLN A 215 7.86 -24.02 27.52
C GLN A 215 6.53 -23.27 27.35
N THR A 216 6.10 -22.48 28.33
CA THR A 216 4.87 -21.70 28.23
C THR A 216 4.98 -20.63 27.14
N SER A 217 6.09 -19.88 27.13
CA SER A 217 6.35 -18.86 26.10
C SER A 217 6.38 -19.46 24.68
N ALA A 218 7.02 -20.61 24.50
CA ALA A 218 7.05 -21.31 23.22
C ALA A 218 5.66 -21.77 22.77
N ARG A 219 4.82 -22.27 23.69
CA ARG A 219 3.43 -22.66 23.37
C ARG A 219 2.59 -21.46 22.94
N GLU A 220 2.70 -20.34 23.65
CA GLU A 220 2.01 -19.09 23.30
C GLU A 220 2.46 -18.56 21.94
N ALA A 221 3.78 -18.55 21.67
CA ALA A 221 4.32 -18.15 20.39
C ALA A 221 3.81 -19.02 19.23
N ILE A 222 3.72 -20.35 19.43
CA ILE A 222 3.15 -21.28 18.43
C ILE A 222 1.68 -20.94 18.15
N VAL A 223 0.88 -20.68 19.20
CA VAL A 223 -0.53 -20.30 19.03
C VAL A 223 -0.67 -18.98 18.28
N LEU A 224 0.13 -17.98 18.64
CA LEU A 224 0.15 -16.68 17.96
C LEU A 224 0.54 -16.82 16.48
N LEU A 225 1.63 -17.53 16.18
CA LEU A 225 2.08 -17.73 14.81
C LEU A 225 1.04 -18.48 13.97
N ARG A 226 0.36 -19.49 14.53
CA ARG A 226 -0.75 -20.20 13.87
C ARG A 226 -1.92 -19.26 13.58
N ALA A 227 -2.26 -18.38 14.51
CA ALA A 227 -3.32 -17.38 14.31
C ALA A 227 -2.96 -16.39 13.20
N MET A 228 -1.73 -15.86 13.21
CA MET A 228 -1.23 -14.94 12.17
C MET A 228 -1.20 -15.59 10.78
N ILE A 229 -0.80 -16.87 10.68
CA ILE A 229 -0.87 -17.61 9.41
C ILE A 229 -2.33 -17.70 8.93
N GLY A 230 -3.28 -17.98 9.82
CA GLY A 230 -4.71 -17.98 9.48
C GLY A 230 -5.22 -16.62 9.00
N GLU A 231 -4.83 -15.54 9.66
CA GLU A 231 -5.18 -14.17 9.28
C GLU A 231 -4.61 -13.79 7.90
N VAL A 232 -3.36 -14.15 7.61
CA VAL A 232 -2.76 -13.92 6.29
C VAL A 232 -3.54 -14.65 5.19
N CYS A 233 -3.99 -15.89 5.43
CA CYS A 233 -4.82 -16.61 4.48
C CYS A 233 -6.16 -15.90 4.22
N LEU A 234 -6.85 -15.45 5.27
CA LEU A 234 -8.11 -14.71 5.14
C LEU A 234 -7.91 -13.38 4.39
N ASN A 235 -6.83 -12.64 4.69
CA ASN A 235 -6.53 -11.38 4.02
C ASN A 235 -6.31 -11.56 2.51
N VAL A 236 -5.67 -12.67 2.09
CA VAL A 236 -5.50 -12.97 0.66
C VAL A 236 -6.86 -13.20 -0.01
N GLU A 237 -7.75 -13.97 0.62
CA GLU A 237 -9.09 -14.22 0.09
C GLU A 237 -9.92 -12.92 -0.01
N GLU A 238 -9.82 -12.05 1.00
CA GLU A 238 -10.49 -10.75 1.01
C GLU A 238 -9.98 -9.81 -0.09
N GLU A 239 -8.65 -9.71 -0.27
CA GLU A 239 -8.04 -8.90 -1.32
C GLU A 239 -8.39 -9.44 -2.72
N GLU A 240 -8.32 -10.76 -2.93
CA GLU A 240 -8.74 -11.38 -4.19
C GLU A 240 -10.21 -11.06 -4.52
N SER A 241 -11.09 -11.15 -3.52
CA SER A 241 -12.52 -10.79 -3.64
C SER A 241 -12.72 -9.30 -3.95
N ALA A 242 -11.98 -8.41 -3.29
CA ALA A 242 -12.05 -6.96 -3.52
C ALA A 242 -11.60 -6.60 -4.94
N ILE A 243 -10.50 -7.19 -5.42
CA ILE A 243 -9.99 -7.02 -6.79
C ILE A 243 -11.05 -7.47 -7.80
N CYS A 244 -11.62 -8.67 -7.63
CA CYS A 244 -12.65 -9.20 -8.51
C CYS A 244 -13.89 -8.28 -8.54
N THR A 245 -14.31 -7.79 -7.38
CA THR A 245 -15.47 -6.91 -7.24
C THR A 245 -15.26 -5.58 -7.96
N LEU A 246 -14.09 -4.94 -7.78
CA LEU A 246 -13.76 -3.69 -8.45
C LEU A 246 -13.72 -3.86 -9.97
N PHE A 247 -13.06 -4.93 -10.46
CA PHE A 247 -12.95 -5.20 -11.88
C PHE A 247 -14.32 -5.44 -12.54
N ASN A 248 -15.18 -6.24 -11.89
CA ASN A 248 -16.54 -6.49 -12.38
C ASN A 248 -17.38 -5.20 -12.40
N SER A 249 -17.24 -4.34 -11.38
CA SER A 249 -17.89 -3.03 -11.35
C SER A 249 -17.47 -2.13 -12.51
N LEU A 250 -16.16 -2.07 -12.80
CA LEU A 250 -15.61 -1.33 -13.94
C LEU A 250 -16.19 -1.84 -15.27
N GLN A 251 -16.25 -3.16 -15.46
CA GLN A 251 -16.81 -3.75 -16.68
C GLN A 251 -18.29 -3.38 -16.87
N VAL A 252 -19.11 -3.50 -15.82
CA VAL A 252 -20.54 -3.18 -15.88
C VAL A 252 -20.75 -1.72 -16.24
N LYS A 253 -20.01 -0.80 -15.61
CA LYS A 253 -20.13 0.64 -15.86
C LYS A 253 -19.68 1.03 -17.27
N LEU A 254 -18.58 0.47 -17.75
CA LEU A 254 -18.13 0.65 -19.13
C LEU A 254 -19.15 0.09 -20.15
N ALA A 255 -19.71 -1.09 -19.88
CA ALA A 255 -20.72 -1.70 -20.75
C ALA A 255 -22.00 -0.86 -20.81
N GLU A 256 -22.47 -0.36 -19.66
CA GLU A 256 -23.61 0.55 -19.57
C GLU A 256 -23.35 1.83 -20.37
N ARG A 257 -22.18 2.45 -20.18
CA ARG A 257 -21.81 3.67 -20.89
C ARG A 257 -21.71 3.45 -22.40
N LYS A 258 -21.11 2.34 -22.84
CA LYS A 258 -21.06 1.93 -24.25
C LYS A 258 -22.46 1.86 -24.86
N ARG A 259 -23.40 1.19 -24.17
CA ARG A 259 -24.80 1.07 -24.62
C ARG A 259 -25.46 2.44 -24.79
N MET A 260 -25.25 3.35 -23.84
CA MET A 260 -25.81 4.70 -23.90
C MET A 260 -25.23 5.52 -25.07
N LEU A 261 -23.92 5.48 -25.29
CA LEU A 261 -23.27 6.20 -26.39
C LEU A 261 -23.70 5.68 -27.77
N LEU A 262 -23.84 4.36 -27.93
CA LEU A 262 -24.34 3.77 -29.16
C LEU A 262 -25.79 4.21 -29.45
N LYS A 263 -26.65 4.21 -28.43
CA LYS A 263 -28.03 4.69 -28.57
C LYS A 263 -28.07 6.18 -28.96
N ALA A 264 -27.20 7.01 -28.39
CA ALA A 264 -27.11 8.42 -28.74
C ALA A 264 -26.65 8.64 -30.19
N ALA A 265 -25.63 7.89 -30.64
CA ALA A 265 -25.16 7.94 -32.02
C ALA A 265 -26.26 7.52 -33.01
N GLN A 266 -26.99 6.44 -32.70
CA GLN A 266 -28.09 5.96 -33.53
C GLN A 266 -29.26 6.94 -33.57
N SER A 267 -29.61 7.57 -32.44
CA SER A 267 -30.65 8.62 -32.41
C SER A 267 -30.26 9.83 -33.26
N GLN A 268 -28.99 10.27 -33.22
CA GLN A 268 -28.51 11.36 -34.08
C GLN A 268 -28.55 10.98 -35.55
N HIS A 269 -28.21 9.73 -35.89
CA HIS A 269 -28.32 9.21 -37.25
C HIS A 269 -29.77 9.29 -37.74
N GLU A 270 -30.72 8.71 -37.00
CA GLU A 270 -32.14 8.66 -37.38
C GLU A 270 -32.75 10.05 -37.54
N GLU A 271 -32.47 10.98 -36.62
CA GLU A 271 -32.97 12.36 -36.70
C GLU A 271 -32.44 13.09 -37.94
N LYS A 272 -31.14 12.96 -38.22
CA LYS A 272 -30.48 13.63 -39.35
C LYS A 272 -30.88 13.04 -40.68
N GLU A 273 -30.92 11.72 -40.78
CA GLU A 273 -31.36 11.00 -41.97
C GLU A 273 -32.80 11.40 -42.32
N LYS A 274 -33.70 11.43 -41.33
CA LYS A 274 -35.07 11.88 -41.51
C LYS A 274 -35.14 13.32 -42.04
N ALA A 275 -34.44 14.26 -41.41
CA ALA A 275 -34.43 15.66 -41.83
C ALA A 275 -33.88 15.88 -43.24
N LEU A 276 -32.83 15.14 -43.62
CA LEU A 276 -32.26 15.18 -44.98
C LEU A 276 -33.19 14.52 -46.00
N THR A 277 -33.84 13.42 -45.65
CA THR A 277 -34.81 12.71 -46.50
C THR A 277 -36.05 13.57 -46.77
N GLU A 278 -36.55 14.28 -45.74
CA GLU A 278 -37.65 15.24 -45.89
C GLU A 278 -37.27 16.43 -46.81
N GLN A 279 -36.03 16.91 -46.73
CA GLN A 279 -35.54 17.94 -47.67
C GLN A 279 -35.40 17.40 -49.09
N LEU A 280 -34.88 16.19 -49.23
CA LEU A 280 -34.72 15.53 -50.52
C LEU A 280 -36.08 15.32 -51.19
N SER A 281 -37.09 14.86 -50.47
CA SER A 281 -38.44 14.65 -51.00
C SER A 281 -39.08 15.97 -51.46
N HIS A 282 -38.89 17.05 -50.69
CA HIS A 282 -39.37 18.38 -51.07
C HIS A 282 -38.72 18.89 -52.36
N LEU A 283 -37.39 18.79 -52.49
CA LEU A 283 -36.67 19.21 -53.70
C LEU A 283 -37.01 18.33 -54.91
N THR A 284 -37.18 17.02 -54.68
CA THR A 284 -37.60 16.06 -55.73
C THR A 284 -38.99 16.39 -56.26
N ALA A 285 -39.92 16.86 -55.41
CA ALA A 285 -41.26 17.29 -55.83
C ALA A 285 -41.26 18.67 -56.52
N LEU A 286 -40.35 19.57 -56.14
CA LEU A 286 -40.22 20.89 -56.76
C LEU A 286 -39.69 20.80 -58.20
N LEU A 287 -38.78 19.86 -58.48
CA LEU A 287 -38.10 19.78 -59.77
C LEU A 287 -39.06 19.56 -60.97
N PRO A 288 -40.01 18.60 -60.95
CA PRO A 288 -41.02 18.48 -62.00
C PRO A 288 -41.90 19.72 -62.13
N THR A 289 -42.24 20.38 -61.03
CA THR A 289 -43.04 21.61 -61.04
C THR A 289 -42.33 22.71 -61.81
N LEU A 290 -41.02 22.88 -61.58
CA LEU A 290 -40.19 23.82 -62.33
C LEU A 290 -40.09 23.43 -63.81
N GLN A 291 -39.85 22.15 -64.11
CA GLN A 291 -39.75 21.66 -65.49
C GLN A 291 -41.02 21.94 -66.30
N VAL A 292 -42.21 21.63 -65.74
CA VAL A 292 -43.49 21.88 -66.40
C VAL A 292 -43.67 23.38 -66.69
N HIS A 293 -43.34 24.25 -65.74
CA HIS A 293 -43.44 25.69 -65.95
C HIS A 293 -42.46 26.23 -66.99
N LEU A 294 -41.24 25.73 -67.03
CA LEU A 294 -40.27 26.10 -68.06
C LEU A 294 -40.73 25.67 -69.46
N VAL A 295 -41.22 24.43 -69.61
CA VAL A 295 -41.77 23.93 -70.89
C VAL A 295 -43.00 24.73 -71.31
N THR A 296 -43.90 25.03 -70.36
CA THR A 296 -45.10 25.86 -70.63
C THR A 296 -44.72 27.24 -71.14
N CYS A 297 -43.68 27.87 -70.57
CA CYS A 297 -43.18 29.16 -71.04
C CYS A 297 -42.63 29.08 -72.46
N SER A 298 -41.82 28.05 -72.75
CA SER A 298 -41.27 27.84 -74.09
C SER A 298 -42.36 27.63 -75.14
N ALA A 299 -43.38 26.82 -74.82
CA ALA A 299 -44.50 26.56 -75.72
C ALA A 299 -45.36 27.81 -75.94
N PHE A 300 -45.65 28.56 -74.87
CA PHE A 300 -46.41 29.81 -74.97
C PHE A 300 -45.70 30.85 -75.84
N LEU A 301 -44.38 31.02 -75.67
CA LEU A 301 -43.60 31.97 -76.46
C LEU A 301 -43.48 31.59 -77.95
N SER A 302 -43.54 30.30 -78.29
CA SER A 302 -43.45 29.84 -79.68
C SER A 302 -44.79 29.84 -80.41
N SER A 303 -45.91 29.69 -79.71
CA SER A 303 -47.24 29.58 -80.32
C SER A 303 -48.11 30.83 -80.19
N ALA A 304 -47.92 31.67 -79.16
CA ALA A 304 -48.83 32.78 -78.88
C ALA A 304 -48.65 33.95 -79.86
N ASN A 305 -49.77 34.44 -80.40
CA ASN A 305 -49.78 35.68 -81.16
C ASN A 305 -49.84 36.91 -80.23
N LYS A 306 -49.68 38.14 -80.77
CA LYS A 306 -49.60 39.37 -79.97
C LYS A 306 -50.81 39.62 -79.06
N PHE A 307 -52.00 39.14 -79.43
CA PHE A 307 -53.22 39.35 -78.66
C PHE A 307 -53.32 38.34 -77.51
N GLU A 308 -53.08 37.06 -77.79
CA GLU A 308 -53.01 35.98 -76.79
C GLU A 308 -51.90 36.23 -75.76
N PHE A 309 -50.77 36.79 -76.20
CA PHE A 309 -49.69 37.18 -75.30
C PHE A 309 -50.12 38.27 -74.31
N LEU A 310 -50.79 39.32 -74.78
CA LEU A 310 -51.24 40.41 -73.91
C LEU A 310 -52.35 39.98 -72.95
N ASP A 311 -53.20 39.03 -73.36
CA ASP A 311 -54.26 38.47 -72.53
C ASP A 311 -53.69 37.57 -71.41
N MET A 312 -52.85 36.58 -71.77
CA MET A 312 -52.41 35.52 -70.85
C MET A 312 -50.97 35.65 -70.31
N GLY A 313 -50.10 36.40 -70.98
CA GLY A 313 -48.67 36.47 -70.66
C GLY A 313 -48.40 37.03 -69.26
N TYR A 314 -49.14 38.07 -68.84
CA TYR A 314 -49.00 38.64 -67.50
C TYR A 314 -49.40 37.67 -66.38
N GLN A 315 -50.40 36.80 -66.61
CA GLN A 315 -50.79 35.76 -65.66
C GLN A 315 -49.68 34.70 -65.52
N LEU A 316 -49.04 34.31 -66.63
CA LEU A 316 -47.91 33.38 -66.60
C LEU A 316 -46.70 34.00 -65.87
N MET A 317 -46.38 35.26 -66.14
CA MET A 317 -45.31 35.98 -65.43
C MET A 317 -45.58 36.10 -63.93
N GLU A 318 -46.83 36.35 -63.52
CA GLU A 318 -47.20 36.39 -62.11
C GLU A 318 -47.07 35.01 -61.46
N ARG A 319 -47.48 33.94 -62.16
CA ARG A 319 -47.31 32.55 -61.70
C ARG A 319 -45.83 32.21 -61.48
N LEU A 320 -44.95 32.54 -62.41
CA LEU A 320 -43.50 32.34 -62.26
C LEU A 320 -42.94 33.14 -61.08
N LYS A 321 -43.33 34.41 -60.94
CA LYS A 321 -42.94 35.25 -59.79
C LYS A 321 -43.36 34.63 -58.46
N ARG A 322 -44.55 34.03 -58.38
CA ARG A 322 -45.02 33.33 -57.18
C ARG A 322 -44.20 32.07 -56.89
N ILE A 323 -43.85 31.29 -57.92
CA ILE A 323 -43.03 30.07 -57.77
C ILE A 323 -41.63 30.40 -57.23
N VAL A 324 -41.01 31.47 -57.75
CA VAL A 324 -39.68 31.92 -57.30
C VAL A 324 -39.72 32.50 -55.88
N LYS A 325 -40.83 33.12 -55.48
CA LYS A 325 -41.01 33.70 -54.14
C LYS A 325 -41.32 32.66 -53.06
N LEU A 326 -41.65 31.42 -53.41
CA LEU A 326 -41.84 30.35 -52.43
C LEU A 326 -40.51 30.03 -51.72
N PRO A 327 -40.52 29.73 -50.41
CA PRO A 327 -39.32 29.40 -49.67
C PRO A 327 -38.82 28.00 -50.05
N HIS A 328 -37.75 27.94 -50.85
CA HIS A 328 -37.11 26.69 -51.24
C HIS A 328 -35.84 26.44 -50.43
N ARG A 329 -35.76 25.31 -49.73
CA ARG A 329 -34.56 24.92 -48.95
C ARG A 329 -33.57 24.18 -49.84
N LEU A 330 -32.80 24.94 -50.61
CA LEU A 330 -31.81 24.40 -51.56
C LEU A 330 -30.48 23.96 -50.90
N ARG A 331 -30.26 24.31 -49.63
CA ARG A 331 -29.06 23.93 -48.87
C ARG A 331 -29.42 22.97 -47.73
N PRO A 332 -28.56 21.99 -47.41
CA PRO A 332 -28.76 21.10 -46.27
C PRO A 332 -28.92 21.90 -44.97
N VAL A 333 -29.97 21.63 -44.19
CA VAL A 333 -30.24 22.33 -42.93
C VAL A 333 -29.43 21.75 -41.76
N GLN A 334 -28.92 20.54 -41.91
CA GLN A 334 -28.15 19.84 -40.88
C GLN A 334 -26.84 19.28 -41.44
N SER A 335 -25.83 19.19 -40.57
CA SER A 335 -24.55 18.52 -40.86
C SER A 335 -24.70 17.00 -40.75
N SER A 336 -24.01 16.25 -41.63
CA SER A 336 -23.94 14.79 -41.61
C SER A 336 -23.07 14.20 -40.49
N LYS A 337 -22.24 15.01 -39.81
CA LYS A 337 -21.33 14.52 -38.77
C LYS A 337 -22.07 14.06 -37.52
N ILE A 338 -21.82 12.85 -37.03
CA ILE A 338 -22.30 12.36 -35.73
C ILE A 338 -21.18 12.57 -34.71
N ASN A 339 -21.50 13.16 -33.56
CA ASN A 339 -20.53 13.31 -32.46
C ASN A 339 -21.20 12.97 -31.11
N THR A 340 -20.57 12.07 -30.36
CA THR A 340 -21.02 11.63 -29.03
C THR A 340 -19.98 11.90 -27.94
N ASP A 341 -18.84 12.51 -28.27
CA ASP A 341 -17.73 12.78 -27.35
C ASP A 341 -17.31 11.54 -26.53
N TYR A 342 -17.37 10.36 -27.18
CA TYR A 342 -17.26 9.06 -26.53
C TYR A 342 -16.03 8.89 -25.64
N ARG A 343 -14.89 9.47 -26.02
CA ARG A 343 -13.64 9.41 -25.24
C ARG A 343 -13.80 10.09 -23.87
N SER A 344 -14.32 11.32 -23.86
CA SER A 344 -14.56 12.09 -22.64
C SER A 344 -15.65 11.45 -21.76
N GLU A 345 -16.65 10.84 -22.38
CA GLU A 345 -17.74 10.17 -21.67
C GLU A 345 -17.29 8.86 -20.99
N PHE A 346 -16.35 8.12 -21.59
CA PHE A 346 -15.70 6.98 -20.96
C PHE A 346 -14.75 7.41 -19.83
N ALA A 347 -13.96 8.47 -20.04
CA ALA A 347 -13.09 9.01 -19.00
C ALA A 347 -13.88 9.41 -17.74
N ARG A 348 -14.95 10.19 -17.91
CA ARG A 348 -15.86 10.56 -16.81
C ARG A 348 -16.56 9.37 -16.15
N CYS A 349 -16.75 8.26 -16.87
CA CYS A 349 -17.36 7.05 -16.31
C CYS A 349 -16.41 6.30 -15.37
N LEU A 350 -15.10 6.40 -15.62
CA LEU A 350 -14.06 5.69 -14.88
C LEU A 350 -13.55 6.49 -13.67
N GLU A 351 -13.65 7.82 -13.73
CA GLU A 351 -13.17 8.74 -12.68
C GLU A 351 -13.67 8.39 -11.25
N PRO A 352 -14.97 8.11 -11.00
CA PRO A 352 -15.45 7.74 -9.66
C PRO A 352 -14.99 6.34 -9.20
N LEU A 353 -14.63 5.45 -10.14
CA LEU A 353 -14.29 4.05 -9.87
C LEU A 353 -12.79 3.85 -9.66
N LEU A 354 -11.98 4.68 -10.31
CA LEU A 354 -10.52 4.58 -10.25
C LEU A 354 -9.90 5.53 -9.22
N LEU A 355 -10.70 6.36 -8.54
CA LEU A 355 -10.23 7.33 -7.54
C LEU A 355 -9.02 8.14 -8.02
N LEU A 356 -8.93 8.42 -9.33
CA LEU A 356 -7.95 9.32 -9.92
C LEU A 356 -8.38 10.75 -9.54
N GLY A 357 -8.01 11.13 -8.32
CA GLY A 357 -8.42 12.38 -7.67
C GLY A 357 -9.44 12.11 -6.57
N GLN A 358 -8.97 12.00 -5.33
CA GLN A 358 -9.82 12.32 -4.18
C GLN A 358 -10.16 13.82 -4.23
N HIS A 359 -11.19 14.17 -5.00
CA HIS A 359 -12.04 15.27 -4.58
C HIS A 359 -12.80 14.78 -3.34
N CYS A 360 -12.43 15.32 -2.18
CA CYS A 360 -13.22 15.16 -0.95
C CYS A 360 -14.69 15.50 -1.26
N PRO A 361 -15.66 14.63 -0.92
CA PRO A 361 -17.03 15.09 -0.76
C PRO A 361 -17.09 16.00 0.48
N PRO A 362 -17.99 17.00 0.52
CA PRO A 362 -18.13 17.87 1.67
C PRO A 362 -18.49 17.04 2.90
N SER A 363 -17.74 17.29 3.97
CA SER A 363 -17.88 16.67 5.28
C SER A 363 -19.33 16.64 5.74
N VAL A 364 -19.85 15.44 6.04
CA VAL A 364 -20.93 15.27 7.01
C VAL A 364 -20.37 14.44 8.15
N SER A 365 -20.39 15.05 9.32
CA SER A 365 -19.85 14.59 10.59
C SER A 365 -20.27 13.17 10.98
N GLY A 366 -19.33 12.40 11.56
CA GLY A 366 -19.67 11.32 12.50
C GLY A 366 -18.73 10.11 12.53
N LEU A 367 -17.85 10.09 13.56
CA LEU A 367 -17.38 8.91 14.33
C LEU A 367 -16.37 7.90 13.73
N THR A 368 -15.16 7.97 14.32
CA THR A 368 -14.29 6.89 14.86
C THR A 368 -14.02 5.61 14.07
N GLY A 369 -12.74 5.40 13.73
CA GLY A 369 -12.16 4.09 13.45
C GLY A 369 -10.75 4.21 12.88
N ALA A 370 -9.74 3.90 13.69
CA ALA A 370 -8.34 3.91 13.29
C ALA A 370 -8.03 2.78 12.30
N ALA A 371 -7.34 3.10 11.20
CA ALA A 371 -6.66 2.12 10.36
C ALA A 371 -5.39 2.75 9.76
N THR A 372 -4.25 2.33 10.29
CA THR A 372 -2.91 2.59 9.79
C THR A 372 -2.75 1.94 8.42
N ARG A 373 -2.56 2.72 7.36
CA ARG A 373 -2.24 2.20 6.02
C ARG A 373 -0.88 2.71 5.58
N HIS A 374 0.11 1.83 5.61
CA HIS A 374 1.41 2.04 5.00
C HIS A 374 1.24 2.19 3.49
N GLN A 375 1.66 3.33 2.94
CA GLN A 375 1.81 3.52 1.50
C GLN A 375 3.27 3.26 1.12
N SER A 376 3.47 2.31 0.21
CA SER A 376 4.71 2.14 -0.55
C SER A 376 4.56 2.90 -1.87
N PRO A 377 5.56 3.69 -2.30
CA PRO A 377 5.50 4.43 -3.55
C PRO A 377 5.96 3.51 -4.68
N LEU A 378 5.23 3.50 -5.81
CA LEU A 378 5.74 3.33 -7.17
C LEU A 378 4.56 3.20 -8.13
N SER A 379 4.22 4.28 -8.81
CA SER A 379 3.47 4.22 -10.08
C SER A 379 4.02 5.27 -11.03
N ILE A 380 4.92 4.78 -11.88
CA ILE A 380 5.49 5.41 -13.06
C ILE A 380 4.34 5.75 -14.03
N ILE A 381 4.22 7.02 -14.40
CA ILE A 381 3.30 7.48 -15.45
C ILE A 381 3.98 7.29 -16.80
N CYS A 382 3.49 6.32 -17.58
CA CYS A 382 3.80 6.18 -19.00
C CYS A 382 3.07 7.27 -19.80
N ARG A 383 3.79 8.29 -20.25
CA ARG A 383 3.37 9.10 -21.41
C ARG A 383 3.98 8.48 -22.67
N SER A 384 3.17 8.29 -23.71
CA SER A 384 3.68 8.07 -25.07
C SER A 384 2.95 8.99 -26.05
N PRO A 385 3.68 9.64 -26.98
CA PRO A 385 3.17 10.65 -27.90
C PRO A 385 2.88 10.08 -29.29
N SER A 386 1.96 10.68 -30.05
CA SER A 386 2.15 10.85 -31.50
C SER A 386 1.17 11.87 -32.13
N LEU A 387 1.78 12.86 -32.80
CA LEU A 387 1.30 13.69 -33.92
C LEU A 387 0.66 12.80 -35.02
N SER A 388 -0.19 13.23 -35.97
CA SER A 388 -0.26 14.42 -36.82
C SER A 388 -1.55 14.31 -37.67
N GLU A 389 -2.19 15.44 -37.99
CA GLU A 389 -2.60 15.86 -39.36
C GLU A 389 -3.81 16.82 -39.34
N MET A 390 -3.61 17.98 -39.96
CA MET A 390 -4.60 19.02 -40.23
C MET A 390 -5.08 18.85 -41.69
N PRO A 391 -6.30 19.31 -42.07
CA PRO A 391 -6.29 20.50 -42.95
C PRO A 391 -7.44 21.50 -42.74
N LEU A 392 -7.04 22.78 -42.87
CA LEU A 392 -7.63 23.93 -43.57
C LEU A 392 -9.17 24.09 -43.75
N GLY A 393 -9.64 25.32 -43.48
CA GLY A 393 -10.33 26.12 -44.51
C GLY A 393 -11.83 26.46 -44.38
N THR A 394 -12.13 27.48 -43.57
CA THR A 394 -12.97 28.67 -43.88
C THR A 394 -14.47 28.60 -44.32
N VAL A 395 -15.35 28.88 -43.33
CA VAL A 395 -16.49 29.88 -43.19
C VAL A 395 -17.65 29.89 -44.24
N LEU A 396 -18.95 29.84 -43.90
CA LEU A 396 -19.88 30.90 -43.39
C LEU A 396 -21.32 30.30 -43.24
N GLY A 397 -22.16 30.60 -42.24
CA GLY A 397 -22.07 31.52 -41.12
C GLY A 397 -23.18 31.31 -40.09
N ARG A 398 -22.78 31.21 -38.82
CA ARG A 398 -23.42 31.80 -37.63
C ARG A 398 -22.27 32.26 -36.77
N ARG A 399 -22.26 33.53 -36.34
CA ARG A 399 -21.25 34.03 -35.39
C ARG A 399 -21.39 33.26 -34.06
N PRO A 400 -20.38 32.50 -33.60
CA PRO A 400 -20.32 32.02 -32.23
C PRO A 400 -19.66 33.13 -31.38
N THR A 401 -20.36 34.24 -31.21
CA THR A 401 -20.05 35.21 -30.16
C THR A 401 -20.70 34.71 -28.88
N CYS A 402 -19.96 34.04 -27.98
CA CYS A 402 -20.05 34.32 -26.54
C CYS A 402 -19.04 33.59 -25.64
N HIS A 403 -18.52 32.40 -25.96
CA HIS A 403 -17.67 31.69 -24.98
C HIS A 403 -16.18 32.09 -24.99
N ARG A 404 -15.63 32.47 -26.14
CA ARG A 404 -14.18 32.72 -26.28
C ARG A 404 -13.70 34.05 -25.67
N ASN A 405 -14.58 35.05 -25.57
CA ASN A 405 -14.25 36.38 -25.01
C ASN A 405 -14.48 36.50 -23.50
N ILE A 406 -15.04 35.47 -22.84
CA ILE A 406 -15.35 35.53 -21.40
C ILE A 406 -14.13 35.04 -20.59
N CYS A 407 -13.48 33.94 -20.97
CA CYS A 407 -12.30 33.42 -20.26
C CYS A 407 -11.09 34.36 -20.32
N THR A 408 -10.82 34.98 -21.48
CA THR A 408 -9.69 35.92 -21.62
C THR A 408 -9.89 37.17 -20.77
N LYS A 409 -11.13 37.69 -20.69
CA LYS A 409 -11.43 38.88 -19.87
C LYS A 409 -11.35 38.60 -18.37
N VAL A 410 -11.65 37.38 -17.93
CA VAL A 410 -11.52 36.99 -16.52
C VAL A 410 -10.04 36.86 -16.14
N LEU A 411 -9.22 36.21 -16.96
CA LEU A 411 -7.76 36.11 -16.76
C LEU A 411 -7.06 37.47 -16.81
N LEU A 412 -7.52 38.39 -17.66
CA LEU A 412 -6.99 39.75 -17.76
C LEU A 412 -7.47 40.69 -16.64
N ALA A 413 -8.52 40.33 -15.90
CA ALA A 413 -9.06 41.11 -14.79
C ALA A 413 -8.36 40.80 -13.45
N GLU A 414 -7.68 39.66 -13.32
CA GLU A 414 -6.98 39.24 -12.10
C GLU A 414 -5.66 40.01 -11.84
N GLY A 415 -5.28 40.96 -12.71
CA GLY A 415 -4.23 41.96 -12.44
C GLY A 415 -2.79 41.45 -12.39
N LYS A 416 -2.54 40.16 -12.59
CA LYS A 416 -1.18 39.60 -12.70
C LYS A 416 -0.72 39.60 -14.17
N GLU A 417 0.30 40.40 -14.45
CA GLU A 417 1.03 40.39 -15.72
C GLU A 417 1.79 39.06 -15.83
N THR A 418 1.36 38.19 -16.75
CA THR A 418 2.01 36.93 -17.09
C THR A 418 2.27 36.90 -18.59
N PRO A 419 3.27 36.17 -19.08
CA PRO A 419 3.52 36.02 -20.51
C PRO A 419 2.29 35.53 -21.29
N PHE A 420 1.42 34.74 -20.65
CA PHE A 420 0.18 34.25 -21.24
C PHE A 420 -0.90 35.34 -21.32
N THR A 421 -1.04 36.17 -20.29
CA THR A 421 -1.99 37.29 -20.29
C THR A 421 -1.57 38.38 -21.29
N GLU A 422 -0.28 38.62 -21.47
CA GLU A 422 0.25 39.51 -22.52
C GLU A 422 -0.05 38.96 -23.93
N HIS A 423 0.28 37.69 -24.20
CA HIS A 423 -0.04 37.02 -25.45
C HIS A 423 -1.54 37.10 -25.80
N CYS A 424 -2.41 36.91 -24.81
CA CYS A 424 -3.85 37.01 -25.00
C CYS A 424 -4.30 38.41 -25.46
N ARG A 425 -3.71 39.48 -24.90
CA ARG A 425 -4.00 40.87 -25.32
C ARG A 425 -3.54 41.13 -26.74
N ASP A 426 -2.32 40.70 -27.08
CA ASP A 426 -1.74 40.91 -28.40
C ASP A 426 -2.53 40.15 -29.49
N TYR A 427 -2.94 38.91 -29.19
CA TYR A 427 -3.80 38.13 -30.07
C TYR A 427 -5.18 38.80 -30.27
N GLU A 428 -5.82 39.31 -29.21
CA GLU A 428 -7.10 40.02 -29.35
C GLU A 428 -6.98 41.29 -30.19
N ASN A 429 -5.89 42.04 -30.04
CA ASN A 429 -5.61 43.25 -30.81
C ASN A 429 -5.39 42.93 -32.29
N THR A 430 -4.54 41.95 -32.61
CA THR A 430 -4.26 41.51 -33.98
C THR A 430 -5.51 40.93 -34.66
N TYR A 431 -6.28 40.11 -33.94
CA TYR A 431 -7.56 39.57 -34.42
C TYR A 431 -8.56 40.67 -34.77
N ARG A 432 -8.66 41.71 -33.94
CA ARG A 432 -9.54 42.87 -34.20
C ARG A 432 -9.12 43.63 -35.46
N THR A 433 -7.81 43.81 -35.66
CA THR A 433 -7.27 44.44 -36.88
C THR A 433 -7.64 43.63 -38.13
N PHE A 434 -7.39 42.32 -38.14
CA PHE A 434 -7.78 41.46 -39.27
C PHE A 434 -9.29 41.46 -39.53
N GLN A 435 -10.09 41.49 -38.47
CA GLN A 435 -11.54 41.55 -38.59
C GLN A 435 -12.00 42.84 -39.32
N THR A 436 -11.40 43.98 -38.99
CA THR A 436 -11.68 45.26 -39.67
C THR A 436 -11.21 45.24 -41.12
N GLU A 437 -10.01 44.73 -41.41
CA GLU A 437 -9.48 44.68 -42.77
C GLU A 437 -10.29 43.76 -43.70
N ILE A 438 -10.69 42.58 -43.22
CA ILE A 438 -11.56 41.66 -43.96
C ILE A 438 -12.93 42.29 -44.20
N GLN A 439 -13.45 43.07 -43.25
CA GLN A 439 -14.73 43.76 -43.43
C GLN A 439 -14.62 44.83 -44.52
N ASN A 440 -13.56 45.64 -44.51
CA ASN A 440 -13.30 46.63 -45.55
C ASN A 440 -13.18 45.98 -46.95
N LEU A 441 -12.53 44.82 -47.04
CA LEU A 441 -12.39 44.06 -48.28
C LEU A 441 -13.74 43.55 -48.79
N LYS A 442 -14.61 43.06 -47.88
CA LYS A 442 -15.97 42.66 -48.23
C LYS A 442 -16.80 43.83 -48.75
N ASP A 443 -16.66 44.99 -48.14
CA ASP A 443 -17.40 46.18 -48.53
C ASP A 443 -16.96 46.65 -49.93
N GLN A 444 -15.65 46.64 -50.22
CA GLN A 444 -15.09 46.94 -51.56
C GLN A 444 -15.57 45.95 -52.64
N VAL A 445 -15.60 44.65 -52.33
CA VAL A 445 -16.12 43.62 -53.26
C VAL A 445 -17.63 43.81 -53.50
N GLN A 446 -18.39 44.16 -52.47
CA GLN A 446 -19.84 44.42 -52.60
C GLN A 446 -20.12 45.68 -53.42
N GLU A 447 -19.33 46.74 -53.25
CA GLU A 447 -19.42 47.96 -54.05
C GLU A 447 -19.12 47.68 -55.52
N LEU A 448 -18.01 46.98 -55.80
CA LEU A 448 -17.64 46.56 -57.16
C LEU A 448 -18.74 45.70 -57.81
N HIS A 449 -19.33 44.77 -57.06
CA HIS A 449 -20.45 43.95 -57.53
C HIS A 449 -21.70 44.79 -57.83
N ARG A 450 -21.99 45.82 -57.03
CA ARG A 450 -23.12 46.74 -57.27
C ARG A 450 -22.91 47.57 -58.53
N ASP A 451 -21.70 48.08 -58.74
CA ASP A 451 -21.36 48.86 -59.94
C ASP A 451 -21.47 48.03 -61.22
N LEU A 452 -20.95 46.79 -61.19
CA LEU A 452 -21.04 45.83 -62.28
C LEU A 452 -22.50 45.50 -62.65
N THR A 453 -23.36 45.32 -61.63
CA THR A 453 -24.75 44.87 -61.82
C THR A 453 -25.70 46.01 -62.19
N LYS A 454 -25.44 47.23 -61.71
CA LYS A 454 -26.41 48.35 -61.78
C LYS A 454 -26.02 49.44 -62.77
N HIS A 455 -24.73 49.70 -62.95
CA HIS A 455 -24.26 50.86 -63.71
C HIS A 455 -23.68 50.51 -65.09
N HIS A 456 -23.51 49.22 -65.44
CA HIS A 456 -22.83 48.76 -66.66
C HIS A 456 -21.52 49.54 -66.92
N SER A 457 -20.86 50.01 -65.86
CA SER A 457 -19.65 50.82 -65.97
C SER A 457 -18.49 49.96 -66.45
N ILE A 458 -17.60 50.59 -67.22
CA ILE A 458 -16.38 49.99 -67.78
C ILE A 458 -15.65 49.21 -66.68
N ILE A 459 -15.41 47.93 -66.93
CA ILE A 459 -14.73 46.99 -66.03
C ILE A 459 -13.35 47.58 -65.70
N ASN A 460 -13.16 48.06 -64.46
CA ASN A 460 -11.84 48.47 -63.98
C ASN A 460 -11.12 47.23 -63.45
N THR A 461 -10.41 46.55 -64.36
CA THR A 461 -9.63 45.33 -64.06
C THR A 461 -8.55 45.58 -63.02
N ASP A 462 -8.02 46.80 -62.94
CA ASP A 462 -6.93 47.16 -62.03
C ASP A 462 -7.41 47.17 -60.57
N LYS A 463 -8.62 47.70 -60.31
CA LYS A 463 -9.24 47.65 -58.97
C LYS A 463 -9.53 46.22 -58.49
N MET A 464 -9.90 45.32 -59.40
CA MET A 464 -10.09 43.91 -59.06
C MET A 464 -8.75 43.23 -58.71
N GLY A 465 -7.69 43.57 -59.42
CA GLY A 465 -6.31 43.15 -59.10
C GLY A 465 -5.87 43.62 -57.72
N GLU A 466 -6.09 44.89 -57.38
CA GLU A 466 -5.76 45.46 -56.06
C GLU A 466 -6.52 44.76 -54.91
N ILE A 467 -7.80 44.44 -55.10
CA ILE A 467 -8.60 43.70 -54.11
C ILE A 467 -8.05 42.28 -53.92
N LEU A 468 -7.69 41.59 -55.00
CA LEU A 468 -7.09 40.26 -54.94
C LEU A 468 -5.73 40.27 -54.24
N ASP A 469 -4.86 41.21 -54.59
CA ASP A 469 -3.54 41.37 -53.95
C ASP A 469 -3.68 41.66 -52.45
N ARG A 470 -4.64 42.52 -52.06
CA ARG A 470 -4.90 42.83 -50.65
C ARG A 470 -5.48 41.64 -49.90
N SER A 471 -6.31 40.83 -50.56
CA SER A 471 -6.83 39.57 -49.99
C SER A 471 -5.71 38.56 -49.75
N LEU A 472 -4.79 38.40 -50.70
CA LEU A 472 -3.64 37.50 -50.57
C LEU A 472 -2.67 37.99 -49.48
N HIS A 473 -2.49 39.30 -49.35
CA HIS A 473 -1.67 39.89 -48.30
C HIS A 473 -2.22 39.60 -46.90
N ILE A 474 -3.53 39.77 -46.70
CA ILE A 474 -4.18 39.44 -45.42
C ILE A 474 -4.07 37.94 -45.11
N ASP A 475 -4.22 37.07 -46.10
CA ASP A 475 -4.07 35.61 -45.93
C ASP A 475 -2.65 35.23 -45.50
N SER A 476 -1.64 35.88 -46.08
CA SER A 476 -0.24 35.74 -45.66
C SER A 476 -0.01 36.20 -44.22
N GLN A 477 -0.57 37.35 -43.82
CA GLN A 477 -0.45 37.84 -42.45
C GLN A 477 -1.17 36.93 -41.43
N ILE A 478 -2.35 36.41 -41.76
CA ILE A 478 -3.08 35.45 -40.92
C ILE A 478 -2.26 34.16 -40.75
N SER A 479 -1.66 33.66 -41.83
CA SER A 479 -0.80 32.47 -41.78
C SER A 479 0.42 32.69 -40.88
N ALA A 480 1.08 33.84 -40.98
CA ALA A 480 2.22 34.19 -40.12
C ALA A 480 1.82 34.29 -38.63
N GLN A 481 0.67 34.90 -38.34
CA GLN A 481 0.13 34.98 -36.98
C GLN A 481 -0.25 33.60 -36.43
N TYR A 482 -0.84 32.73 -37.26
CA TYR A 482 -1.13 31.35 -36.88
C TYR A 482 0.14 30.58 -36.50
N THR A 483 1.20 30.67 -37.32
CA THR A 483 2.49 30.04 -37.00
C THR A 483 3.09 30.59 -35.70
N THR A 484 3.01 31.90 -35.47
CA THR A 484 3.49 32.53 -34.24
C THR A 484 2.77 31.98 -33.00
N VAL A 485 1.44 31.93 -33.03
CA VAL A 485 0.64 31.36 -31.93
C VAL A 485 0.97 29.88 -31.70
N GLU A 486 1.14 29.11 -32.78
CA GLU A 486 1.48 27.69 -32.67
C GLU A 486 2.88 27.48 -32.07
N THR A 487 3.86 28.34 -32.39
CA THR A 487 5.19 28.27 -31.76
C THR A 487 5.18 28.63 -30.27
N MET A 488 4.30 29.55 -29.86
CA MET A 488 4.16 29.93 -28.44
C MET A 488 3.47 28.84 -27.59
N ARG A 489 2.74 27.91 -28.22
CA ARG A 489 2.08 26.79 -27.52
C ARG A 489 3.06 25.98 -26.67
N VAL A 490 4.18 25.56 -27.26
CA VAL A 490 5.17 24.71 -26.60
C VAL A 490 5.78 25.44 -25.39
N MET A 491 6.09 26.73 -25.54
CA MET A 491 6.60 27.56 -24.44
C MET A 491 5.61 27.66 -23.28
N PHE A 492 4.30 27.81 -23.57
CA PHE A 492 3.30 27.88 -22.50
C PHE A 492 3.06 26.53 -21.83
N GLU A 493 3.09 25.42 -22.59
CA GLU A 493 3.01 24.07 -22.03
C GLU A 493 4.15 23.79 -21.04
N GLU A 494 5.38 24.20 -21.37
CA GLU A 494 6.53 24.09 -20.45
C GLU A 494 6.32 24.91 -19.17
N VAL A 495 5.91 26.18 -19.28
CA VAL A 495 5.66 27.05 -18.13
C VAL A 495 4.54 26.52 -17.23
N TRP A 496 3.49 25.95 -17.81
CA TRP A 496 2.39 25.33 -17.06
C TRP A 496 2.82 24.06 -16.35
N ASP A 497 3.59 23.19 -17.01
CA ASP A 497 4.11 21.97 -16.41
C ASP A 497 5.07 22.29 -15.23
N GLU A 498 5.93 23.29 -15.37
CA GLU A 498 6.80 23.77 -14.27
C GLU A 498 5.98 24.32 -13.09
N THR A 499 4.94 25.09 -13.38
CA THR A 499 4.07 25.68 -12.34
C THR A 499 3.28 24.58 -11.63
N PHE A 500 2.77 23.61 -12.38
CA PHE A 500 2.07 22.46 -11.84
C PHE A 500 2.98 21.66 -10.90
N GLN A 501 4.19 21.32 -11.35
CA GLN A 501 5.16 20.58 -10.53
C GLN A 501 5.53 21.34 -9.26
N ARG A 502 5.68 22.67 -9.32
CA ARG A 502 5.95 23.50 -8.14
C ARG A 502 4.82 23.40 -7.12
N VAL A 503 3.57 23.55 -7.56
CA VAL A 503 2.40 23.47 -6.69
C VAL A 503 2.26 22.08 -6.09
N THR A 504 2.51 21.02 -6.87
CA THR A 504 2.53 19.65 -6.35
C THR A 504 3.57 19.47 -5.24
N ASN A 505 4.80 19.96 -5.45
CA ASN A 505 5.84 19.91 -4.42
C ASN A 505 5.45 20.70 -3.17
N GLU A 506 4.84 21.88 -3.32
CA GLU A 506 4.35 22.69 -2.19
C GLU A 506 3.24 21.95 -1.41
N GLN A 507 2.34 21.25 -2.11
CA GLN A 507 1.29 20.43 -1.49
C GLN A 507 1.88 19.24 -0.73
N GLU A 508 2.84 18.52 -1.31
CA GLU A 508 3.53 17.40 -0.65
C GLU A 508 4.24 17.85 0.64
N ILE A 509 4.90 19.01 0.61
CA ILE A 509 5.54 19.59 1.79
C ILE A 509 4.48 19.92 2.86
N TYR A 510 3.37 20.52 2.46
CA TYR A 510 2.29 20.86 3.38
C TYR A 510 1.65 19.61 4.02
N GLU A 511 1.43 18.55 3.25
CA GLU A 511 0.93 17.27 3.77
C GLU A 511 1.92 16.61 4.74
N ALA A 512 3.22 16.64 4.43
CA ALA A 512 4.26 16.17 5.35
C ALA A 512 4.24 16.94 6.68
N GLN A 513 4.11 18.27 6.62
CA GLN A 513 3.99 19.11 7.82
C GLN A 513 2.75 18.76 8.66
N LEU A 514 1.61 18.45 8.03
CA LEU A 514 0.41 17.99 8.74
C LEU A 514 0.63 16.64 9.42
N HIS A 515 1.31 15.70 8.75
CA HIS A 515 1.67 14.42 9.34
C HIS A 515 2.61 14.57 10.54
N ASP A 516 3.64 15.42 10.45
CA ASP A 516 4.55 15.70 11.57
C ASP A 516 3.79 16.24 12.79
N LEU A 517 2.85 17.18 12.58
CA LEU A 517 2.02 17.71 13.66
C LEU A 517 1.08 16.65 14.26
N MET A 518 0.53 15.76 13.44
CA MET A 518 -0.28 14.63 13.93
C MET A 518 0.57 13.65 14.75
N GLN A 519 1.80 13.37 14.33
CA GLN A 519 2.73 12.52 15.06
C GLN A 519 3.06 13.14 16.42
N LEU A 520 3.45 14.42 16.47
CA LEU A 520 3.74 15.11 17.73
C LEU A 520 2.52 15.11 18.67
N LYS A 521 1.31 15.29 18.11
CA LYS A 521 0.07 15.19 18.89
C LYS A 521 -0.10 13.79 19.49
N GLN A 522 0.18 12.73 18.73
CA GLN A 522 0.13 11.35 19.21
C GLN A 522 1.18 11.08 20.29
N GLU A 523 2.42 11.51 20.08
CA GLU A 523 3.49 11.40 21.08
C GLU A 523 3.13 12.12 22.37
N ASN A 524 2.52 13.31 22.30
CA ASN A 524 2.06 14.06 23.48
C ASN A 524 0.90 13.38 24.24
N THR A 525 0.14 12.48 23.60
CA THR A 525 -0.92 11.73 24.31
C THR A 525 -0.36 10.79 25.37
N TYR A 526 0.83 10.24 25.18
CA TYR A 526 1.47 9.31 26.11
C TYR A 526 1.84 9.97 27.46
N PRO A 527 2.65 11.05 27.51
CA PRO A 527 2.95 11.74 28.76
C PRO A 527 1.70 12.40 29.35
N THR A 528 0.74 12.86 28.54
CA THR A 528 -0.55 13.37 29.04
C THR A 528 -1.32 12.28 29.79
N THR A 529 -1.34 11.06 29.26
CA THR A 529 -2.02 9.92 29.89
C THR A 529 -1.33 9.51 31.19
N ILE A 530 0.00 9.41 31.18
CA ILE A 530 0.80 9.12 32.38
C ILE A 530 0.58 10.19 33.44
N THR A 531 0.64 11.47 33.06
CA THR A 531 0.44 12.59 33.99
C THR A 531 -0.96 12.57 34.59
N ARG A 532 -2.00 12.25 33.81
CA ARG A 532 -3.37 12.08 34.33
C ARG A 532 -3.48 10.92 35.31
N GLN A 533 -2.79 9.81 35.06
CA GLN A 533 -2.79 8.65 35.96
C GLN A 533 -2.03 8.91 37.27
N ILE A 534 -0.91 9.64 37.21
CA ILE A 534 -0.05 9.92 38.37
C ILE A 534 -0.56 11.12 39.19
N SER A 535 -1.25 12.08 38.56
CA SER A 535 -1.81 13.28 39.20
C SER A 535 -2.59 13.02 40.50
N PRO A 536 -3.56 12.09 40.59
CA PRO A 536 -4.27 11.81 41.84
C PRO A 536 -3.36 11.30 42.96
N TYR A 537 -2.32 10.51 42.63
CA TYR A 537 -1.33 10.04 43.60
C TYR A 537 -0.46 11.19 44.11
N ILE A 538 0.04 12.05 43.22
CA ILE A 538 0.80 13.25 43.62
C ILE A 538 -0.06 14.16 44.51
N LEU A 539 -1.32 14.40 44.16
CA LEU A 539 -2.24 15.21 44.96
C LEU A 539 -2.51 14.58 46.34
N SER A 540 -2.61 13.26 46.42
CA SER A 540 -2.74 12.56 47.70
C SER A 540 -1.47 12.69 48.57
N ILE A 541 -0.29 12.58 47.95
CA ILE A 541 1.00 12.73 48.62
C ILE A 541 1.18 14.17 49.09
N ALA A 542 0.82 15.16 48.26
CA ALA A 542 0.86 16.58 48.62
C ALA A 542 -0.05 16.88 49.82
N LYS A 543 -1.29 16.36 49.84
CA LYS A 543 -2.20 16.46 51.00
C LYS A 543 -1.66 15.77 52.26
N VAL A 544 -0.93 14.66 52.11
CA VAL A 544 -0.27 13.99 53.25
C VAL A 544 0.93 14.80 53.73
N LYS A 545 1.73 15.37 52.82
CA LYS A 545 2.85 16.26 53.15
C LYS A 545 2.39 17.52 53.88
N GLU A 546 1.31 18.17 53.41
CA GLU A 546 0.68 19.32 54.05
C GLU A 546 0.21 19.01 55.50
N ARG A 547 -0.19 17.76 55.77
CA ARG A 547 -0.56 17.29 57.11
C ARG A 547 0.63 16.96 58.00
N LEU A 548 1.78 16.60 57.42
CA LEU A 548 2.99 16.20 58.14
C LEU A 548 3.94 17.39 58.42
N GLU A 549 3.93 18.43 57.58
CA GLU A 549 4.76 19.64 57.73
C GLU A 549 3.91 20.93 57.73
N PRO A 550 3.23 21.29 58.83
CA PRO A 550 2.40 22.49 58.90
C PRO A 550 3.19 23.81 59.03
N ARG A 551 4.51 23.82 58.77
CA ARG A 551 5.40 24.96 59.07
C ARG A 551 6.22 25.51 57.90
N PHE A 552 6.05 25.01 56.68
CA PHE A 552 6.56 25.69 55.49
C PHE A 552 5.41 26.27 54.69
N GLN A 553 4.88 27.36 55.23
CA GLN A 553 4.06 28.29 54.48
C GLN A 553 5.05 29.21 53.74
N GLU A 554 5.62 28.70 52.65
CA GLU A 554 6.34 29.54 51.70
C GLU A 554 5.32 30.31 50.85
N GLU A 555 5.71 31.55 50.57
CA GLU A 555 4.89 32.64 50.09
C GLU A 555 4.05 32.26 48.86
N LYS A 556 2.82 32.79 48.81
CA LYS A 556 2.08 32.92 47.57
C LYS A 556 2.95 33.71 46.59
N GLU A 557 3.71 33.03 45.74
CA GLU A 557 4.15 33.64 44.49
C GLU A 557 2.89 34.01 43.72
N HIS A 558 2.81 35.28 43.36
CA HIS A 558 1.78 35.87 42.53
C HIS A 558 1.40 34.92 41.40
N HIS A 559 0.17 34.40 41.45
CA HIS A 559 -0.49 33.91 40.27
C HIS A 559 -0.55 35.12 39.33
N ASP A 560 0.27 35.11 38.27
CA ASP A 560 0.31 36.20 37.31
C ASP A 560 -1.05 36.20 36.59
N ASP A 561 -1.94 37.09 37.03
CA ASP A 561 -3.26 37.42 36.48
C ASP A 561 -3.22 37.59 34.95
N ARG A 562 -2.04 37.81 34.36
CA ARG A 562 -1.81 37.87 32.92
C ARG A 562 -2.16 36.58 32.18
N THR A 563 -1.95 35.40 32.77
CA THR A 563 -2.15 34.13 32.04
C THR A 563 -3.63 33.79 31.91
N GLU A 564 -4.39 34.04 32.98
CA GLU A 564 -5.85 33.86 33.00
C GLU A 564 -6.57 34.97 32.22
N THR A 565 -6.02 36.20 32.23
CA THR A 565 -6.51 37.29 31.37
C THR A 565 -6.21 37.02 29.89
N MET A 566 -5.06 36.45 29.53
CA MET A 566 -4.76 36.06 28.14
C MET A 566 -5.66 34.91 27.64
N LEU A 567 -5.96 33.92 28.49
CA LEU A 567 -6.89 32.84 28.13
C LEU A 567 -8.32 33.36 27.97
N LYS A 568 -8.77 34.29 28.82
CA LYS A 568 -10.06 34.99 28.65
C LYS A 568 -10.11 35.86 27.40
N ILE A 569 -9.04 36.58 27.05
CA ILE A 569 -9.00 37.36 25.80
C ILE A 569 -9.12 36.44 24.58
N TYR A 570 -8.51 35.25 24.60
CA TYR A 570 -8.64 34.28 23.50
C TYR A 570 -10.04 33.63 23.42
N GLU A 571 -10.69 33.36 24.55
CA GLU A 571 -12.06 32.82 24.58
C GLU A 571 -13.14 33.87 24.26
N ASP A 572 -13.01 35.10 24.78
CA ASP A 572 -13.94 36.22 24.55
C ASP A 572 -13.81 36.82 23.13
N SER A 573 -12.63 36.72 22.49
CA SER A 573 -12.45 37.10 21.08
C SER A 573 -13.06 36.09 20.09
N SER A 574 -13.39 34.88 20.55
CA SER A 574 -13.94 33.83 19.70
C SER A 574 -15.47 33.72 19.73
N THR A 575 -16.14 34.45 20.62
CA THR A 575 -17.58 34.27 20.89
C THR A 575 -18.42 35.55 21.01
N SER A 576 -18.03 36.67 20.40
CA SER A 576 -18.99 37.77 20.19
C SER A 576 -18.74 38.63 18.95
N LYS A 577 -19.80 38.75 18.14
CA LYS A 577 -20.09 39.73 17.06
C LYS A 577 -19.43 39.46 15.69
N ASP A 578 -20.16 39.35 14.56
CA ASP A 578 -21.46 39.92 14.22
C ASP A 578 -22.25 39.06 13.21
N SER A 579 -23.55 38.97 13.48
CA SER A 579 -24.60 38.84 12.48
C SER A 579 -25.47 40.10 12.53
N GLN A 580 -25.66 40.70 11.36
CA GLN A 580 -26.64 41.72 10.94
C GLN A 580 -26.16 43.16 10.71
N ASP A 581 -26.30 43.51 9.42
CA ASP A 581 -26.85 44.74 8.83
C ASP A 581 -25.91 45.86 8.35
N SER A 582 -25.71 45.80 7.02
CA SER A 582 -26.15 46.75 6.00
C SER A 582 -25.60 48.18 5.94
N GLU A 583 -25.08 48.45 4.74
CA GLU A 583 -25.20 49.66 3.93
C GLU A 583 -24.25 50.87 4.13
N ASN A 584 -23.79 51.32 2.96
CA ASN A 584 -23.27 52.63 2.57
C ASN A 584 -21.76 52.92 2.60
N GLN A 585 -21.17 52.71 1.41
CA GLN A 585 -20.69 53.77 0.50
C GLN A 585 -19.35 54.47 0.79
N THR A 586 -18.51 54.48 -0.27
CA THR A 586 -17.51 55.51 -0.67
C THR A 586 -16.28 55.67 0.23
N SER A 587 -15.03 55.87 -0.21
CA SER A 587 -14.36 56.06 -1.50
C SER A 587 -12.90 56.45 -1.19
N VAL A 588 -11.94 55.96 -2.01
CA VAL A 588 -10.77 56.70 -2.56
C VAL A 588 -9.74 57.24 -1.53
N ILE A 589 -8.45 56.90 -1.56
CA ILE A 589 -7.30 57.49 -2.30
C ILE A 589 -6.08 56.62 -1.86
N GLU A 590 -5.40 55.88 -2.74
CA GLU A 590 -4.19 56.25 -3.52
C GLU A 590 -2.91 56.58 -2.71
N GLN A 591 -1.78 56.13 -3.31
CA GLN A 591 -0.35 56.41 -3.07
C GLN A 591 0.38 55.59 -2.00
N ASP A 592 1.65 55.22 -2.16
CA ASP A 592 2.53 54.90 -3.30
C ASP A 592 3.84 54.39 -2.66
N GLN A 593 4.53 53.52 -3.38
CA GLN A 593 5.99 53.36 -3.45
C GLN A 593 6.90 53.33 -2.19
N ASP A 594 7.51 52.15 -2.05
CA ASP A 594 8.96 51.92 -2.29
C ASP A 594 9.95 52.32 -1.18
N LYS A 595 10.61 51.30 -0.62
CA LYS A 595 11.99 51.28 -0.05
C LYS A 595 12.24 49.97 0.70
N ASN A 596 12.99 49.06 0.10
CA ASN A 596 14.33 48.72 0.57
C ASN A 596 14.89 47.49 -0.15
N ASN A 597 15.81 47.77 -1.07
CA ASN A 597 16.87 46.86 -1.47
C ASN A 597 18.19 47.49 -1.00
N ARG A 598 18.92 46.85 -0.08
CA ARG A 598 20.38 46.56 -0.20
C ARG A 598 21.06 46.08 1.09
N LEU A 599 21.79 44.99 0.88
CA LEU A 599 23.11 44.58 1.42
C LEU A 599 23.27 44.28 2.92
N LEU A 600 23.83 43.10 3.19
CA LEU A 600 25.19 42.98 3.73
C LEU A 600 25.89 41.72 3.18
N LEU A 601 27.03 41.95 2.52
CA LEU A 601 28.10 40.98 2.27
C LEU A 601 28.89 40.74 3.58
N LEU A 602 29.43 39.53 3.75
CA LEU A 602 30.77 39.38 4.36
C LEU A 602 31.48 38.13 3.83
N GLU A 603 32.74 38.35 3.49
CA GLU A 603 33.68 37.52 2.74
C GLU A 603 34.27 36.34 3.52
N SER A 604 34.75 35.34 2.78
CA SER A 604 36.08 34.73 2.89
C SER A 604 36.14 33.60 1.84
N GLY A 605 37.17 33.37 1.04
CA GLY A 605 38.53 33.89 0.93
C GLY A 605 39.24 32.93 -0.04
N GLU A 606 40.06 33.48 -0.92
CA GLU A 606 40.67 32.85 -2.09
C GLU A 606 41.62 31.67 -1.79
N SER A 607 41.78 30.76 -2.75
CA SER A 607 43.12 30.53 -3.34
C SER A 607 43.04 29.90 -4.73
N SER A 608 43.88 30.46 -5.60
CA SER A 608 44.00 30.27 -7.04
C SER A 608 45.02 29.18 -7.39
N GLY A 609 44.81 28.51 -8.51
CA GLY A 609 45.77 27.59 -9.13
C GLY A 609 45.46 27.32 -10.59
N LYS A 610 45.80 28.29 -11.46
CA LYS A 610 45.73 28.20 -12.94
C LYS A 610 46.65 27.10 -13.47
N THR A 611 46.21 26.38 -14.51
CA THR A 611 46.99 26.18 -15.75
C THR A 611 46.07 25.81 -16.92
N SER A 612 46.48 26.26 -18.09
CA SER A 612 45.70 26.53 -19.29
C SER A 612 46.02 25.58 -20.46
N HIS A 613 44.96 25.17 -21.18
CA HIS A 613 44.87 24.91 -22.64
C HIS A 613 45.62 23.69 -23.27
N PRO A 614 45.29 23.26 -24.51
CA PRO A 614 43.95 23.03 -25.10
C PRO A 614 43.85 21.78 -26.04
N CYS A 615 42.61 21.37 -26.33
CA CYS A 615 42.07 20.91 -27.64
C CYS A 615 42.81 19.86 -28.52
N ARG A 616 42.15 18.73 -28.83
CA ARG A 616 41.99 18.26 -30.24
C ARG A 616 40.93 17.17 -30.47
N LEU A 617 40.23 17.35 -31.59
CA LEU A 617 39.26 16.48 -32.25
C LEU A 617 39.83 15.16 -32.84
N ARG A 618 38.96 14.14 -32.97
CA ARG A 618 38.75 13.17 -34.10
C ARG A 618 37.62 12.21 -33.66
N VAL A 619 36.41 12.15 -34.24
CA VAL A 619 35.93 11.78 -35.60
C VAL A 619 36.39 10.40 -36.08
N SER A 620 35.42 9.46 -36.01
CA SER A 620 35.02 8.37 -36.90
C SER A 620 36.00 7.26 -37.32
N THR A 621 35.59 5.99 -37.13
CA THR A 621 35.28 5.06 -38.24
C THR A 621 34.56 3.79 -37.76
N GLU A 622 33.61 3.37 -38.58
CA GLU A 622 32.83 2.13 -38.56
C GLU A 622 33.70 0.88 -38.77
N THR A 623 33.23 -0.29 -38.29
CA THR A 623 33.16 -1.52 -39.10
C THR A 623 32.18 -2.52 -38.46
N SER A 624 31.35 -3.09 -39.32
CA SER A 624 30.39 -4.17 -39.13
C SER A 624 31.05 -5.55 -39.00
N SER A 625 30.38 -6.49 -38.32
CA SER A 625 30.32 -7.90 -38.77
C SER A 625 29.25 -8.70 -38.00
N HIS A 626 28.36 -9.29 -38.79
CA HIS A 626 27.35 -10.30 -38.49
C HIS A 626 27.90 -11.60 -37.87
N SER A 627 27.05 -12.31 -37.11
CA SER A 627 26.73 -13.76 -37.22
C SER A 627 25.86 -14.17 -36.01
N GLU A 628 24.55 -14.35 -36.19
CA GLU A 628 23.87 -15.65 -36.42
C GLU A 628 23.81 -16.58 -35.19
N MET A 629 22.56 -16.89 -34.79
CA MET A 629 22.17 -18.00 -33.92
C MET A 629 22.44 -19.37 -34.58
N PRO A 630 22.30 -20.51 -33.88
CA PRO A 630 20.98 -21.15 -33.74
C PRO A 630 20.72 -21.96 -32.45
N LEU A 631 19.42 -22.25 -32.27
CA LEU A 631 18.70 -23.19 -31.39
C LEU A 631 18.31 -22.72 -29.98
#